data_AF-A0A699SYV4-F1
#
_entry.id   AF-A0A699SYV4-F1
#
_cell.length_a   1.000
_cell.length_b   1.000
_cell.length_c   1.000
_cell.angle_alpha   90.00
_cell.angle_beta   90.00
_cell.angle_gamma   90.00
#
_symmetry.space_group_name_H-M   'P 1'
#
loop_
_entity.id
_entity.type
_entity.pdbx_description
1 polymer ?
#
loop_
_entity_poly.entity_id
_entity_poly.type
_entity_poly.pdbx_seq_one_letter_code
_entity_poly.pdbx_strand_id
1 'polypeptide(L)'
;EKRLEDVPTVRDFPEVFPEDLTGLPPTRQVEFQIDLVPGAAPMARAPYRLAPLELQELSTQLQELSDKGFISPVKLHVLLSQLHHRFGNLLETFDKSSVIASKT
;
A
#
# COMPACT_ATOMS: atom_id res chain seq x y z
N GLU A 1 16.10 -20.35 23.74
CA GLU A 1 15.63 -19.39 22.74
C GLU A 1 15.08 -18.18 23.48
N LYS A 2 15.39 -16.94 23.06
CA LYS A 2 14.84 -15.73 23.71
C LYS A 2 13.54 -15.36 23.01
N ARG A 3 12.45 -15.30 23.77
CA ARG A 3 11.14 -14.87 23.28
C ARG A 3 11.09 -13.34 23.31
N LEU A 4 10.27 -12.72 22.47
CA LEU A 4 10.09 -11.25 22.48
C LEU A 4 9.57 -10.75 23.85
N GLU A 5 8.80 -11.58 24.53
CA GLU A 5 8.29 -11.38 25.90
C GLU A 5 9.41 -11.22 26.95
N ASP A 6 10.60 -11.76 26.68
CA ASP A 6 11.74 -11.71 27.60
C ASP A 6 12.44 -10.33 27.57
N VAL A 7 12.09 -9.47 26.61
CA VAL A 7 12.59 -8.11 26.51
C VAL A 7 11.85 -7.24 27.54
N PRO A 8 12.54 -6.67 28.55
CA PRO A 8 11.90 -5.89 29.61
C PRO A 8 10.96 -4.80 29.06
N THR A 9 11.38 -4.09 28.02
CA THR A 9 10.57 -3.05 27.37
C THR A 9 9.27 -3.57 26.75
N VAL A 10 9.26 -4.78 26.19
CA VAL A 10 8.03 -5.33 25.59
C VAL A 10 7.08 -5.76 26.70
N ARG A 11 7.62 -6.42 27.74
CA ARG A 11 6.85 -6.88 28.91
C ARG A 11 6.26 -5.73 29.72
N ASP A 12 7.01 -4.64 29.87
CA ASP A 12 6.61 -3.50 30.70
C ASP A 12 5.61 -2.58 29.97
N PHE A 13 5.44 -2.72 28.65
CA PHE A 13 4.52 -1.91 27.82
C PHE A 13 3.64 -2.75 26.86
N PRO A 14 2.78 -3.65 27.37
CA PRO A 14 1.95 -4.53 26.55
C PRO A 14 0.92 -3.77 25.68
N GLU A 15 0.51 -2.58 26.12
CA GLU A 15 -0.40 -1.71 25.36
C GLU A 15 0.25 -1.04 24.13
N VAL A 16 1.59 -0.89 24.14
CA VAL A 16 2.37 -0.31 23.04
C VAL A 16 2.84 -1.38 22.07
N PHE A 17 3.02 -2.61 22.56
CA PHE A 17 3.49 -3.76 21.78
C PHE A 17 2.48 -4.92 21.83
N PRO A 18 1.25 -4.74 21.34
CA PRO A 18 0.27 -5.82 21.29
C PRO A 18 0.74 -6.95 20.34
N GLU A 19 0.36 -8.20 20.64
CA GLU A 19 0.68 -9.34 19.78
C GLU A 19 0.05 -9.25 18.39
N ASP A 20 -1.04 -8.50 18.25
CA ASP A 20 -1.70 -8.25 16.96
C ASP A 20 -2.04 -6.77 16.76
N LEU A 21 -2.13 -6.35 15.49
CA LEU A 21 -2.50 -4.99 15.09
C LEU A 21 -3.96 -4.70 15.48
N THR A 22 -4.15 -3.83 16.47
CA THR A 22 -5.47 -3.52 17.08
C THR A 22 -6.36 -2.56 16.25
N GLY A 23 -5.95 -2.22 15.03
CA GLY A 23 -6.65 -1.29 14.14
C GLY A 23 -5.92 0.05 13.95
N LEU A 24 -6.54 0.95 13.17
CA LEU A 24 -5.96 2.26 12.85
C LEU A 24 -5.70 3.07 14.13
N PRO A 25 -4.61 3.87 14.18
CA PRO A 25 -4.39 4.78 15.29
C PRO A 25 -5.57 5.76 15.41
N PRO A 26 -5.90 6.23 16.63
CA PRO A 26 -6.95 7.21 16.84
C PRO A 26 -6.77 8.42 15.92
N THR A 27 -7.90 8.95 15.43
CA THR A 27 -7.90 10.17 14.61
C THR A 27 -7.15 11.27 15.36
N ARG A 28 -6.02 11.71 14.78
CA ARG A 28 -5.23 12.79 15.37
C ARG A 28 -5.95 14.12 15.08
N GLN A 29 -5.86 15.09 15.99
CA GLN A 29 -6.47 16.42 15.79
C GLN A 29 -5.87 17.19 14.61
N VAL A 30 -4.68 16.77 14.14
CA VAL A 30 -3.96 17.39 13.02
C VAL A 30 -3.88 16.38 11.89
N GLU A 31 -4.23 16.82 10.69
CA GLU A 31 -4.03 16.06 9.45
C GLU A 31 -2.54 16.11 9.06
N PHE A 32 -1.94 14.95 8.82
CA PHE A 32 -0.55 14.88 8.37
C PHE A 32 -0.50 15.22 6.89
N GLN A 33 0.18 16.30 6.55
CA GLN A 33 0.45 16.69 5.17
C GLN A 33 1.92 16.38 4.85
N ILE A 34 2.16 15.82 3.67
CA ILE A 34 3.51 15.60 3.14
C ILE A 34 3.78 16.71 2.13
N ASP A 35 4.52 17.72 2.55
CA ASP A 35 4.92 18.80 1.67
C ASP A 35 5.99 18.33 0.69
N LEU A 36 5.74 18.56 -0.60
CA LEU A 36 6.71 18.30 -1.65
C LEU A 36 7.56 19.54 -1.89
N VAL A 37 8.86 19.34 -2.13
CA VAL A 37 9.71 20.43 -2.61
C VAL A 37 9.19 20.93 -3.97
N PRO A 38 9.16 22.27 -4.22
CA PRO A 38 8.71 22.80 -5.50
C PRO A 38 9.47 22.16 -6.67
N GLY A 39 8.74 21.61 -7.64
CA GLY A 39 9.30 20.91 -8.80
C GLY A 39 9.47 19.39 -8.65
N ALA A 40 9.15 18.82 -7.47
CA ALA A 40 9.10 17.36 -7.33
C ALA A 40 7.99 16.75 -8.19
N ALA A 41 8.33 15.74 -9.00
CA ALA A 41 7.39 15.01 -9.83
C ALA A 41 7.16 13.59 -9.29
N PRO A 42 5.92 13.06 -9.37
CA PRO A 42 5.66 11.66 -9.04
C PRO A 42 6.48 10.71 -9.93
N MET A 43 7.10 9.71 -9.31
CA MET A 43 7.84 8.66 -10.01
C MET A 43 7.15 7.31 -9.82
N ALA A 44 6.70 6.71 -10.93
CA ALA A 44 6.23 5.34 -10.95
C ALA A 44 7.42 4.40 -11.22
N ARG A 45 7.50 3.29 -10.47
CA ARG A 45 8.47 2.21 -10.69
C ARG A 45 7.72 0.90 -10.82
N ALA A 46 8.23 0.01 -11.67
CA ALA A 46 7.69 -1.34 -11.77
C ALA A 46 7.93 -2.11 -10.46
N PRO A 47 6.99 -2.94 -10.01
CA PRO A 47 7.22 -3.86 -8.89
C PRO A 47 8.38 -4.81 -9.18
N TYR A 48 9.11 -5.19 -8.13
CA TYR A 48 10.14 -6.21 -8.25
C TYR A 48 9.52 -7.59 -8.49
N ARG A 49 10.29 -8.47 -9.16
CA ARG A 49 9.91 -9.87 -9.31
C ARG A 49 10.11 -10.58 -7.98
N LEU A 50 9.07 -11.27 -7.52
CA LEU A 50 9.06 -12.09 -6.31
C LEU A 50 8.85 -13.55 -6.70
N ALA A 51 9.40 -14.46 -5.92
CA ALA A 51 9.13 -15.89 -6.08
C ALA A 51 7.64 -16.20 -5.75
N PRO A 52 7.08 -17.31 -6.26
CA PRO A 52 5.67 -17.65 -5.99
C PRO A 52 5.30 -17.70 -4.49
N LEU A 53 6.22 -18.20 -3.64
CA LEU A 53 6.00 -18.28 -2.20
C LEU A 53 5.96 -16.89 -1.55
N GLU A 54 6.84 -15.99 -1.97
CA GLU A 54 6.88 -14.61 -1.46
C GLU A 54 5.64 -13.82 -1.89
N LEU A 55 5.13 -14.06 -3.11
CA LEU A 55 3.88 -13.46 -3.57
C LEU A 55 2.67 -13.94 -2.78
N GLN A 56 2.62 -15.23 -2.44
CA GLN A 56 1.56 -15.79 -1.63
C GLN A 56 1.55 -15.17 -0.23
N GLU A 57 2.71 -15.10 0.42
CA GLU A 57 2.87 -14.48 1.74
C GLU A 57 2.47 -13.00 1.70
N LEU A 58 2.97 -12.25 0.72
CA LEU A 58 2.65 -10.84 0.55
C LEU A 58 1.14 -10.64 0.34
N SER A 59 0.49 -11.49 -0.44
CA SER A 59 -0.95 -11.40 -0.68
C SER A 59 -1.76 -11.61 0.60
N THR A 60 -1.36 -12.57 1.43
CA THR A 60 -2.01 -12.82 2.72
C THR A 60 -1.88 -11.60 3.64
N GLN A 61 -0.67 -11.05 3.77
CA GLN A 61 -0.42 -9.86 4.60
C GLN A 61 -1.21 -8.64 4.11
N LEU A 62 -1.28 -8.42 2.79
CA LEU A 62 -2.07 -7.33 2.22
C LEU A 62 -3.57 -7.50 2.51
N GLN A 63 -4.08 -8.73 2.46
CA GLN A 63 -5.48 -9.00 2.79
C GLN A 63 -5.76 -8.69 4.26
N GLU A 64 -4.91 -9.16 5.18
CA GLU A 64 -5.03 -8.88 6.62
C GLU A 64 -5.03 -7.38 6.92
N LEU A 65 -4.12 -6.62 6.28
CA LEU A 65 -4.06 -5.16 6.43
C LEU A 65 -5.31 -4.48 5.86
N SER A 66 -5.85 -4.99 4.75
CA SER A 66 -7.08 -4.46 4.14
C SER A 66 -8.30 -4.72 5.02
N ASP A 67 -8.42 -5.93 5.57
CA ASP A 67 -9.54 -6.33 6.44
C ASP A 67 -9.53 -5.53 7.75
N LYS A 68 -8.34 -5.17 8.24
CA LYS A 68 -8.14 -4.29 9.39
C LYS A 68 -8.26 -2.79 9.08
N GLY A 69 -8.44 -2.43 7.80
CA GLY A 69 -8.61 -1.03 7.36
C GLY A 69 -7.34 -0.19 7.36
N PHE A 70 -6.16 -0.79 7.49
CA PHE A 70 -4.87 -0.07 7.41
C PHE A 70 -4.54 0.38 6.00
N ILE A 71 -5.00 -0.37 5.00
CA ILE A 71 -4.82 -0.05 3.59
C ILE A 71 -6.16 -0.06 2.87
N SER A 72 -6.26 0.73 1.81
CA SER A 72 -7.41 0.73 0.91
C SER A 72 -6.93 0.92 -0.53
N PRO A 73 -7.62 0.34 -1.52
CA PRO A 73 -7.28 0.56 -2.92
C PRO A 73 -7.41 2.03 -3.29
N VAL A 74 -6.33 2.63 -3.81
CA VAL A 74 -6.40 3.97 -4.38
C VAL A 74 -6.99 3.89 -5.79
N LYS A 75 -8.02 4.71 -6.06
CA LYS A 75 -8.55 4.83 -7.42
C LYS A 75 -7.52 5.55 -8.28
N LEU A 76 -7.08 4.91 -9.37
CA LEU A 76 -6.10 5.37 -10.36
C LEU A 76 -6.45 6.71 -11.07
N HIS A 77 -7.48 7.44 -10.64
CA HIS A 77 -7.91 8.70 -11.23
C HIS A 77 -6.82 9.78 -11.11
N VAL A 78 -6.05 9.80 -10.02
CA VAL A 78 -4.97 10.80 -9.81
C VAL A 78 -3.80 10.59 -10.78
N LEU A 79 -3.47 9.34 -11.11
CA LEU A 79 -2.37 9.01 -12.02
C LEU A 79 -2.72 9.26 -13.48
N LEU A 80 -3.97 9.01 -13.88
CA LEU A 80 -4.43 9.28 -15.25
C LEU A 80 -4.54 10.78 -15.55
N SER A 81 -4.90 11.63 -14.58
CA SER A 81 -4.93 13.09 -14.77
C SER A 81 -3.53 13.67 -15.03
N GLN A 82 -2.51 13.16 -14.33
CA GLN A 82 -1.11 13.56 -14.52
C GLN A 82 -0.52 13.02 -15.83
N LEU A 83 -0.98 11.85 -16.29
CA LEU A 83 -0.57 11.28 -17.57
C LEU A 83 -1.17 12.04 -18.76
N HIS A 84 -2.44 12.47 -18.70
CA HIS A 84 -3.10 13.23 -19.77
C HIS A 84 -2.48 14.60 -20.05
N HIS A 85 -1.98 15.30 -19.03
CA HIS A 85 -1.24 16.55 -19.23
C HIS A 85 0.14 16.33 -19.87
N ARG A 86 0.73 15.13 -19.73
CA ARG A 86 2.10 14.82 -20.19
C ARG A 86 2.16 14.06 -21.51
N PHE A 87 1.11 13.32 -21.86
CA PHE A 87 0.98 12.59 -23.11
C PHE A 87 -0.37 12.94 -23.74
N GLY A 88 -0.38 13.99 -24.57
CA GLY A 88 -1.53 14.26 -25.43
C GLY A 88 -1.87 13.01 -26.25
N ASN A 89 -3.12 12.56 -26.11
CA ASN A 89 -3.84 11.61 -26.97
C ASN A 89 -3.23 10.22 -27.23
N LEU A 90 -2.38 9.66 -26.34
CA LEU A 90 -1.91 8.26 -26.48
C LEU A 90 -2.76 7.21 -25.73
N LEU A 91 -3.76 7.65 -24.96
CA LEU A 91 -4.69 6.74 -24.26
C LEU A 91 -5.93 6.38 -25.11
N GLU A 92 -6.12 6.99 -26.29
CA GLU A 92 -7.16 6.57 -27.24
C GLU A 92 -6.88 5.19 -27.85
N THR A 93 -5.66 4.66 -27.74
CA THR A 93 -5.27 3.36 -28.32
C THR A 93 -5.24 2.18 -27.35
N PHE A 94 -5.60 2.37 -26.07
CA PHE A 94 -5.90 1.23 -25.20
C PHE A 94 -7.31 0.72 -25.52
N ASP A 95 -7.37 -0.09 -26.57
CA ASP A 95 -8.56 -0.85 -26.94
C ASP A 95 -9.09 -1.63 -25.72
N LYS A 96 -10.39 -1.52 -25.48
CA LYS A 96 -11.12 -2.03 -24.31
C LYS A 96 -11.23 -3.57 -24.28
N SER A 97 -10.44 -4.27 -25.10
CA SER A 97 -10.54 -5.69 -25.37
C SER A 97 -9.54 -6.57 -24.58
N SER A 98 -8.51 -6.00 -23.93
CA SER A 98 -7.50 -6.81 -23.23
C SER A 98 -7.85 -7.22 -21.78
N VAL A 99 -9.00 -6.81 -21.23
CA VAL A 99 -9.42 -7.12 -19.84
C VAL A 99 -10.14 -8.47 -19.70
N ILE A 100 -10.30 -9.24 -20.79
CA ILE A 100 -10.95 -10.57 -20.74
C ILE A 100 -10.03 -11.63 -21.34
N ALA A 101 -8.89 -11.92 -20.71
CA ALA A 101 -8.08 -13.08 -21.07
C ALA A 101 -7.21 -13.58 -19.90
N SER A 102 -7.85 -14.04 -18.82
CA SER A 102 -7.30 -15.06 -17.90
C SER A 102 -8.35 -15.41 -16.85
N LYS A 103 -9.45 -16.00 -17.32
CA LYS A 103 -10.33 -16.82 -16.48
C LYS A 103 -10.40 -18.19 -17.15
N THR A 104 -9.49 -19.07 -16.73
CA THR A 104 -9.63 -20.52 -16.85
C THR A 104 -8.90 -21.16 -15.68
#